data_AF-A0A0C2C8H2-F1
#
_entry.id   AF-A0A0C2C8H2-F1
#
_cell.length_a   1.000
_cell.length_b   1.000
_cell.length_c   1.000
_cell.angle_alpha   90.00
_cell.angle_beta   90.00
_cell.angle_gamma   90.00
#
_symmetry.space_group_name_H-M   'P 1'
#
loop_
_entity.id
_entity.type
_entity.pdbx_description
1 polymer ?
#
loop_
_entity_poly.entity_id
_entity_poly.type
_entity_poly.pdbx_seq_one_letter_code
_entity_poly.pdbx_strand_id
1 'polypeptide(L)'
;SYPCTFQFCVICQKDVHSSKLPCHIRQCHVAKPMFQCPACDFTSTYSKNNVKSHMVSLHGLAGDPISYMDKYAAQVDEFMKMCFPNANTIRFPWRLFLLISEAYVVW
;
A
#
# COMPACT_ATOMS: atom_id res chain seq x y z
N SER A 1 13.29 20.52 -7.54
CA SER A 1 13.43 19.56 -6.44
C SER A 1 12.13 19.45 -5.69
N TYR A 2 11.42 18.33 -5.77
CA TYR A 2 10.25 18.11 -4.93
C TYR A 2 10.72 18.06 -3.48
N PRO A 3 10.14 18.83 -2.55
CA PRO A 3 10.50 18.69 -1.14
C PRO A 3 10.14 17.27 -0.70
N CYS A 4 11.15 16.45 -0.43
CA CYS A 4 10.99 15.15 0.23
C CYS A 4 10.51 15.44 1.66
N THR A 5 9.19 15.48 1.84
CA THR A 5 8.60 15.68 3.15
C THR A 5 8.45 14.32 3.83
N PHE A 6 8.87 14.23 5.08
CA PHE A 6 8.58 13.13 5.98
C PHE A 6 7.36 13.49 6.82
N GLN A 7 6.54 12.51 7.15
CA GLN A 7 5.42 12.64 8.09
C GLN A 7 5.66 11.73 9.28
N PHE A 8 5.42 12.26 10.47
CA PHE A 8 5.57 11.53 11.72
C PHE A 8 4.29 10.73 12.03
N CYS A 9 4.44 9.41 12.18
CA CYS A 9 3.37 8.52 12.60
C CYS A 9 3.24 8.57 14.13
N VAL A 10 2.13 9.09 14.64
CA VAL A 10 1.95 9.25 16.10
C VAL A 10 1.72 7.94 16.85
N ILE A 11 1.23 6.89 16.17
CA ILE A 11 0.96 5.58 16.79
C ILE A 11 2.26 4.79 16.98
N CYS A 12 3.12 4.80 15.98
CA CYS A 12 4.34 3.99 15.92
C CYS A 12 5.62 4.79 16.20
N GLN A 13 5.50 6.11 16.33
CA GLN A 13 6.57 7.07 16.58
C GLN A 13 7.73 6.98 15.58
N LYS A 14 7.40 6.95 14.28
CA LYS A 14 8.38 6.87 13.19
C LYS A 14 8.13 7.94 12.14
N ASP A 15 9.23 8.50 11.62
CA ASP A 15 9.20 9.31 10.42
C ASP A 15 9.07 8.43 9.18
N VAL A 16 8.08 8.76 8.36
CA VAL A 16 7.76 8.01 7.14
C VAL A 16 7.77 8.98 5.97
N HIS A 17 8.46 8.61 4.91
CA HIS A 17 8.46 9.41 3.69
C HIS A 17 7.04 9.54 3.12
N SER A 18 6.64 10.73 2.67
CA SER A 18 5.26 10.99 2.20
C SER A 18 4.77 10.00 1.13
N SER A 19 5.64 9.56 0.22
CA SER A 19 5.28 8.56 -0.80
C SER A 19 5.12 7.12 -0.27
N LYS A 20 5.53 6.86 0.98
CA LYS A 20 5.51 5.54 1.63
C LYS A 20 4.46 5.41 2.73
N LEU A 21 3.73 6.47 3.08
CA LEU A 21 2.66 6.45 4.08
C LEU A 21 1.62 5.32 3.87
N PRO A 22 1.09 5.07 2.67
CA PRO A 22 0.09 4.00 2.51
C PRO A 22 0.72 2.61 2.68
N CYS A 23 1.99 2.44 2.29
CA CYS A 23 2.72 1.19 2.53
C CYS A 23 2.96 0.97 4.02
N HIS A 24 3.35 2.03 4.73
CA HIS A 24 3.57 2.02 6.17
C HIS A 24 2.31 1.61 6.93
N ILE A 25 1.14 2.18 6.61
CA ILE A 25 -0.12 1.81 7.28
C ILE A 25 -0.47 0.34 7.03
N ARG A 26 -0.35 -0.11 5.78
CA ARG A 26 -0.69 -1.51 5.46
C ARG A 26 0.23 -2.51 6.15
N GLN A 27 1.52 -2.21 6.24
CA GLN A 27 2.51 -3.08 6.87
C GLN A 27 2.47 -3.03 8.39
N CYS A 28 2.35 -1.84 8.98
CA CYS A 28 2.56 -1.62 10.42
C CYS A 28 1.26 -1.58 11.22
N HIS A 29 0.14 -1.18 10.62
CA HIS A 29 -1.11 -0.96 11.34
C HIS A 29 -2.21 -1.94 10.93
N VAL A 30 -2.38 -2.18 9.64
CA VAL A 30 -3.36 -3.17 9.16
C VAL A 30 -2.81 -4.59 9.27
N ALA A 31 -1.57 -4.81 8.83
CA ALA A 31 -0.87 -6.10 8.89
C ALA A 31 -1.70 -7.29 8.33
N LYS A 32 -2.55 -7.03 7.33
CA LYS A 32 -3.33 -8.05 6.60
C LYS A 32 -2.78 -8.24 5.19
N PRO A 33 -2.97 -9.43 4.58
CA PRO A 33 -2.60 -9.66 3.19
C PRO A 33 -3.43 -8.76 2.27
N MET A 34 -2.77 -8.06 1.36
CA MET A 34 -3.40 -7.19 0.37
C MET A 34 -3.47 -7.83 -1.00
N PHE A 35 -2.49 -8.68 -1.30
CA PHE A 35 -2.39 -9.45 -2.53
C PHE A 35 -2.08 -10.91 -2.19
N GLN A 36 -2.72 -11.85 -2.88
CA GLN A 36 -2.51 -13.28 -2.67
C GLN A 36 -2.35 -14.00 -4.02
N CYS A 37 -1.45 -14.98 -4.05
CA CYS A 37 -1.30 -15.86 -5.20
C CYS A 37 -2.58 -16.73 -5.35
N PRO A 38 -3.16 -16.85 -6.55
CA PRO A 38 -4.31 -17.73 -6.75
C PRO A 38 -3.96 -19.22 -6.69
N ALA A 39 -2.67 -19.57 -6.78
CA ALA A 39 -2.19 -20.96 -6.83
C ALA A 39 -1.59 -21.48 -5.52
N CYS A 40 -1.32 -20.61 -4.54
CA CYS A 40 -0.79 -21.01 -3.24
C CYS A 40 -1.06 -19.95 -2.16
N ASP A 41 -0.63 -20.22 -0.93
CA ASP A 41 -0.83 -19.34 0.22
C ASP A 41 0.17 -18.16 0.30
N PHE A 42 0.97 -17.93 -0.75
CA PHE A 42 1.87 -16.78 -0.79
C PHE A 42 1.08 -15.47 -0.84
N THR A 43 1.41 -14.54 0.07
CA THR A 43 0.74 -13.25 0.18
C THR A 43 1.72 -12.10 0.31
N SER A 44 1.29 -10.89 -0.06
CA SER A 44 1.97 -9.64 0.23
C SER A 44 1.02 -8.65 0.89
N THR A 45 1.51 -7.97 1.93
CA THR A 45 0.77 -6.93 2.65
C THR A 45 0.79 -5.57 1.93
N TYR A 46 1.51 -5.41 0.82
CA TYR A 46 1.63 -4.09 0.18
C TYR A 46 2.00 -4.08 -1.30
N SER A 47 2.61 -5.13 -1.85
CA SER A 47 3.18 -5.13 -3.21
C SER A 47 2.50 -6.16 -4.10
N LYS A 48 1.76 -5.69 -5.11
CA LYS A 48 1.19 -6.52 -6.18
C LYS A 48 2.29 -7.20 -7.00
N ASN A 49 3.37 -6.46 -7.29
CA ASN A 49 4.47 -6.94 -8.12
C ASN A 49 5.23 -8.09 -7.47
N ASN A 50 5.34 -8.12 -6.14
CA ASN A 50 6.00 -9.24 -5.45
C ASN A 50 5.23 -10.54 -5.69
N VAL A 51 3.89 -10.49 -5.66
CA VAL A 51 3.06 -11.68 -5.91
C VAL A 51 3.08 -12.02 -7.40
N LYS A 52 3.05 -11.05 -8.32
CA LYS A 52 3.22 -11.31 -9.75
C LYS A 52 4.53 -12.00 -10.09
N SER A 53 5.65 -11.50 -9.58
CA SER A 53 6.96 -12.13 -9.81
C SER A 53 7.01 -13.54 -9.24
N HIS A 54 6.41 -13.77 -8.06
CA HIS A 54 6.24 -15.10 -7.48
C HIS A 54 5.39 -16.03 -8.35
N MET A 55 4.25 -15.53 -8.88
CA MET A 55 3.36 -16.29 -9.77
C MET A 55 4.08 -16.75 -11.04
N VAL A 56 4.87 -15.86 -11.65
CA VAL A 56 5.64 -16.18 -12.85
C VAL A 56 6.77 -17.15 -12.53
N SER A 57 7.55 -16.92 -11.46
CA SER A 57 8.75 -17.71 -11.18
C SER A 57 8.46 -19.10 -10.63
N LEU A 58 7.43 -19.26 -9.79
CA LEU A 58 7.11 -20.54 -9.14
C LEU A 58 5.96 -21.30 -9.80
N HIS A 59 5.06 -20.62 -10.50
CA HIS A 59 3.88 -21.25 -11.08
C HIS A 59 3.76 -21.08 -12.60
N GLY A 60 4.62 -20.26 -13.23
CA GLY A 60 4.50 -19.93 -14.66
C GLY A 60 3.18 -19.23 -15.00
N LEU A 61 2.51 -18.63 -14.01
CA LEU A 61 1.21 -18.00 -14.20
C LEU A 61 1.37 -16.55 -14.64
N ALA A 62 0.80 -16.24 -15.80
CA ALA A 62 0.59 -14.87 -16.25
C ALA A 62 -0.80 -14.41 -15.81
N GLY A 63 -0.88 -13.42 -14.92
CA GLY A 63 -2.15 -12.90 -14.42
C GLY A 63 -2.00 -11.91 -13.28
N ASP A 64 -3.13 -11.52 -12.71
CA ASP A 64 -3.18 -10.69 -11.53
C ASP A 64 -3.41 -11.52 -10.27
N PRO A 65 -2.73 -11.17 -9.16
CA PRO A 65 -3.00 -11.78 -7.86
C PRO A 65 -4.38 -11.37 -7.35
N ILE A 66 -4.94 -12.19 -6.47
CA ILE A 66 -6.18 -11.88 -5.76
C ILE A 66 -5.94 -10.63 -4.90
N SER A 67 -6.76 -9.59 -5.07
CA SER A 67 -6.66 -8.33 -4.33
C SER A 67 -7.68 -8.27 -3.19
N TYR A 68 -7.21 -7.93 -1.99
CA TYR A 68 -8.05 -7.62 -0.83
C TYR A 68 -8.04 -6.12 -0.49
N MET A 69 -7.50 -5.28 -1.37
CA MET A 69 -7.37 -3.83 -1.14
C MET A 69 -8.71 -3.19 -0.79
N ASP A 70 -9.78 -3.51 -1.52
CA ASP A 70 -11.10 -2.92 -1.32
C ASP A 70 -11.72 -3.34 0.03
N LYS A 71 -11.46 -4.58 0.46
CA LYS A 71 -11.95 -5.11 1.74
C LYS A 71 -11.36 -4.35 2.93
N TYR A 72 -10.10 -3.93 2.83
CA TYR A 72 -9.38 -3.26 3.92
C TYR A 72 -9.29 -1.74 3.73
N ALA A 73 -9.86 -1.18 2.68
CA ALA A 73 -9.74 0.23 2.33
C ALA A 73 -10.22 1.16 3.45
N ALA A 74 -11.35 0.85 4.10
CA ALA A 74 -11.87 1.64 5.21
C ALA A 74 -10.91 1.66 6.41
N GLN A 75 -10.32 0.51 6.74
CA GLN A 75 -9.38 0.39 7.86
C GLN A 75 -8.08 1.16 7.58
N VAL A 76 -7.58 1.10 6.34
CA VAL A 76 -6.40 1.88 5.92
C VAL A 76 -6.67 3.39 6.03
N ASP A 77 -7.86 3.84 5.63
CA ASP A 77 -8.26 5.25 5.70
C ASP A 77 -8.37 5.74 7.15
N GLU A 78 -8.93 4.92 8.04
CA GLU A 78 -9.02 5.22 9.46
C GLU A 78 -7.63 5.35 10.10
N PHE A 79 -6.73 4.39 9.85
CA PHE A 79 -5.34 4.50 10.32
C PHE A 79 -4.61 5.69 9.72
N MET A 80 -4.86 6.06 8.47
CA MET A 80 -4.26 7.26 7.89
C MET A 80 -4.61 8.51 8.69
N LYS A 81 -5.88 8.67 9.05
CA LYS A 81 -6.37 9.80 9.85
C LYS A 81 -5.78 9.81 11.26
N MET A 82 -5.68 8.63 11.87
CA MET A 82 -5.13 8.49 13.22
C MET A 82 -3.61 8.68 13.27
N CYS A 83 -2.87 8.12 12.31
CA CYS A 83 -1.41 8.17 12.29
C CYS A 83 -0.88 9.55 11.89
N PHE A 84 -1.59 10.24 10.99
CA PHE A 84 -1.15 11.50 10.39
C PHE A 84 -2.25 12.56 10.43
N PRO A 85 -2.69 12.99 11.64
CA PRO A 85 -3.80 13.94 11.78
C PRO A 85 -3.52 15.29 11.06
N ASN A 86 -2.25 15.68 10.99
CA ASN A 86 -1.79 16.92 10.35
C ASN A 86 -1.53 16.81 8.84
N ALA A 87 -1.51 15.60 8.27
CA ALA A 87 -1.29 15.41 6.83
C ALA A 87 -2.57 15.60 6.00
N ASN A 88 -3.74 15.68 6.64
CA ASN A 88 -5.05 15.82 5.98
C ASN A 88 -5.30 17.21 5.35
N THR A 89 -4.48 18.22 5.66
CA THR A 89 -4.65 19.60 5.16
C THR A 89 -3.99 19.84 3.80
N ILE A 90 -3.12 18.94 3.31
CA ILE A 90 -2.45 19.09 2.02
C ILE A 90 -2.83 17.92 1.11
N ARG A 91 -3.95 18.13 0.41
CA ARG A 91 -4.24 17.69 -0.97
C ARG A 91 -3.79 16.26 -1.32
N PHE A 92 -4.74 15.32 -1.35
CA PHE A 92 -5.01 14.37 -2.45
C PHE A 92 -5.94 13.27 -1.89
N PRO A 93 -7.17 13.10 -2.41
CA PRO A 93 -8.04 12.03 -1.94
C PRO A 93 -7.40 10.67 -2.26
N TRP A 94 -7.09 9.89 -1.23
CA TRP A 94 -6.50 8.54 -1.31
C TRP A 94 -7.25 7.60 -2.29
N ARG A 95 -8.53 7.89 -2.56
CA ARG A 95 -9.34 7.23 -3.60
C ARG A 95 -8.72 7.31 -5.00
N LEU A 96 -7.98 8.37 -5.33
CA LEU A 96 -7.29 8.49 -6.63
C LEU A 96 -6.04 7.60 -6.72
N PHE A 97 -5.33 7.38 -5.61
CA PHE A 97 -4.13 6.53 -5.61
C PHE A 97 -4.45 5.03 -5.79
N LEU A 98 -5.64 4.58 -5.38
CA LEU A 98 -6.11 3.23 -5.69
C LEU A 98 -6.33 3.03 -7.20
N LEU A 99 -6.81 4.08 -7.90
CA LEU A 99 -7.01 4.08 -9.36
C LEU A 99 -5.72 4.33 -10.16
N ILE A 100 -4.72 5.00 -9.59
CA ILE A 100 -3.45 5.34 -10.29
C ILE A 100 -2.38 4.23 -10.09
N SER A 101 -2.69 3.15 -9.37
CA SER A 101 -1.75 2.02 -9.22
C SER A 101 -1.39 1.32 -10.55
N GLU A 102 -2.06 1.67 -11.65
CA GLU A 102 -1.72 1.24 -13.01
C GLU A 102 -0.76 2.18 -13.78
N ALA A 103 -0.38 3.35 -13.24
CA ALA A 103 0.31 4.38 -14.05
C ALA A 103 1.65 4.92 -13.54
N TYR A 104 2.23 4.43 -12.43
CA TYR A 104 3.55 4.91 -11.98
C TYR A 104 4.50 3.78 -11.55
N VAL A 105 5.00 3.04 -12.55
CA VAL A 105 6.31 2.37 -12.51
C VAL A 105 6.99 2.61 -13.85
N VAL A 106 7.38 3.85 -14.15
CA VAL A 106 8.24 4.15 -15.29
C VAL A 106 9.08 5.41 -14.97
N TRP A 107 10.37 5.17 -14.71
CA TRP A 107 11.55 6.06 -14.57
C TRP A 107 11.56 7.17 -13.51
#